data_AF-X1Q092-F1
#
_entry.id   AF-X1Q092-F1
#
_cell.length_a   1.000
_cell.length_b   1.000
_cell.length_c   1.000
_cell.angle_alpha   90.00
_cell.angle_beta   90.00
_cell.angle_gamma   90.00
#
_symmetry.space_group_name_H-M   'P 1'
#
loop_
_entity.id
_entity.type
_entity.pdbx_description
1 polymer ?
#
loop_
_entity_poly.entity_id
_entity_poly.type
_entity_poly.pdbx_seq_one_letter_code
_entity_poly.pdbx_strand_id
1 'polypeptide(L)'
;MGALVAKVKFWKIKPEIRVLGIDDGPFEPHAGGEVPLVGAVFRGGRWLDGVLSTTIEQDGTNATERVVEMVNRSRHRGQLRIVMADGVTFA
;
A
#
# COMPACT_ATOMS: atom_id res chain seq x y z
N MET A 1 -24.00 2.28 -3.70
CA MET A 1 -23.75 2.31 -5.16
C MET A 1 -22.50 1.49 -5.45
N GLY A 2 -22.67 0.21 -5.78
CA GLY A 2 -21.53 -0.69 -6.06
C GLY A 2 -20.85 -0.28 -7.35
N ALA A 3 -19.55 0.05 -7.28
CA ALA A 3 -18.76 0.30 -8.48
C ALA A 3 -18.72 -0.99 -9.30
N LEU A 4 -19.13 -0.89 -10.57
CA LEU A 4 -18.99 -1.95 -11.55
C LEU A 4 -17.48 -2.23 -11.71
N VAL A 5 -16.96 -3.29 -11.08
CA VAL A 5 -15.58 -3.70 -11.28
C VAL A 5 -15.49 -4.29 -12.69
N ALA A 6 -15.01 -3.50 -13.64
CA ALA A 6 -14.78 -3.96 -14.99
C ALA A 6 -13.86 -5.18 -14.97
N LYS A 7 -14.23 -6.26 -15.67
CA LYS A 7 -13.36 -7.43 -15.86
C LYS A 7 -12.11 -7.00 -16.64
N VAL A 8 -10.99 -6.79 -15.93
CA VAL A 8 -9.70 -6.48 -16.55
C VAL A 8 -9.09 -7.79 -17.05
N LYS A 9 -8.84 -7.91 -18.37
CA LYS A 9 -8.02 -9.02 -18.91
C LYS A 9 -6.60 -8.87 -18.38
N PHE A 10 -6.12 -9.85 -17.61
CA PHE A 10 -4.73 -9.96 -17.22
C PHE A 10 -3.92 -10.53 -18.38
N TRP A 11 -3.15 -9.67 -19.05
CA TRP A 11 -2.18 -10.06 -20.07
C TRP A 11 -0.92 -10.64 -19.42
N LYS A 12 0.06 -11.05 -20.24
CA LYS A 12 1.40 -11.40 -19.76
C LYS A 12 1.93 -10.30 -18.82
N ILE A 13 2.35 -10.68 -17.61
CA ILE A 13 2.95 -9.76 -16.65
C ILE A 13 4.25 -9.21 -17.27
N LYS A 14 4.34 -7.88 -17.35
CA LYS A 14 5.55 -7.22 -17.87
C LYS A 14 6.69 -7.36 -16.85
N PRO A 15 7.93 -7.59 -17.30
CA PRO A 15 9.09 -7.60 -16.40
C PRO A 15 9.21 -6.33 -15.56
N GLU A 16 8.76 -5.18 -16.07
CA GLU A 16 8.81 -3.87 -15.40
C GLU A 16 7.51 -3.53 -14.64
N ILE A 17 6.73 -4.53 -14.22
CA ILE A 17 5.55 -4.33 -13.38
C ILE A 17 5.93 -3.53 -12.11
N ARG A 18 5.04 -2.62 -11.70
CA ARG A 18 5.21 -1.86 -10.45
C ARG A 18 4.33 -2.45 -9.36
N VAL A 19 4.99 -2.84 -8.29
CA VAL A 19 4.40 -3.42 -7.09
C VAL A 19 4.67 -2.46 -5.94
N LEU A 20 3.64 -2.20 -5.15
CA LEU A 20 3.77 -1.51 -3.87
C LEU A 20 3.73 -2.58 -2.77
N GLY A 21 4.81 -2.75 -2.02
CA GLY A 21 4.81 -3.50 -0.76
C GLY A 21 4.59 -2.54 0.41
N ILE A 22 3.76 -2.90 1.37
CA ILE A 22 3.38 -2.07 2.52
C ILE A 22 3.64 -2.85 3.81
N ASP A 23 4.20 -2.16 4.79
CA ASP A 23 4.41 -2.68 6.15
C ASP A 23 4.33 -1.55 7.18
N ASP A 24 3.98 -1.89 8.42
CA ASP A 24 4.03 -0.96 9.55
C ASP A 24 5.43 -0.91 10.19
N GLY A 25 5.77 0.26 10.74
CA GLY A 25 7.00 0.47 11.47
C GLY A 25 6.87 0.12 12.95
N PRO A 26 7.97 0.19 13.71
CA PRO A 26 7.95 -0.12 15.14
C PRO A 26 7.04 0.83 15.93
N PHE A 27 6.34 0.29 16.92
CA PHE A 27 5.47 1.01 17.85
C PHE A 27 5.51 0.35 19.24
N GLU A 28 5.06 1.07 20.27
CA GLU A 28 4.92 0.52 21.62
C GLU A 28 3.52 -0.09 21.81
N PRO A 29 3.39 -1.41 22.05
CA PRO A 29 2.08 -2.03 22.25
C PRO A 29 1.31 -1.42 23.43
N HIS A 30 0.01 -1.17 23.25
CA HIS A 30 -0.89 -0.61 24.27
C HIS A 30 -0.59 0.83 24.74
N ALA A 31 0.34 1.55 24.10
CA ALA A 31 0.58 2.96 24.38
C ALA A 31 -0.49 3.88 23.74
N GLY A 32 -1.15 3.40 22.69
CA GLY A 32 -2.02 4.19 21.83
C GLY A 32 -1.20 5.13 20.93
N GLY A 33 -1.92 5.92 20.12
CA GLY A 33 -1.32 6.93 19.25
C GLY A 33 -1.22 6.48 17.79
N GLU A 34 -0.20 6.97 17.10
CA GLU A 34 -0.02 6.74 15.67
C GLU A 34 1.15 5.80 15.37
N VAL A 35 0.94 4.84 14.47
CA VAL A 35 1.97 3.95 13.94
C VAL A 35 2.33 4.36 12.51
N PRO A 36 3.62 4.51 12.18
CA PRO A 36 4.03 4.76 10.80
C PRO A 36 3.76 3.55 9.91
N LEU A 37 3.25 3.80 8.71
CA LEU A 37 3.09 2.79 7.67
C LEU A 37 3.89 3.22 6.44
N VAL A 38 4.75 2.32 5.95
CA VAL A 38 5.71 2.59 4.88
C VAL A 38 5.39 1.70 3.68
N GLY A 39 5.40 2.30 2.50
CA GLY A 39 5.18 1.63 1.22
C GLY A 39 6.38 1.74 0.31
N ALA A 40 6.95 0.62 -0.15
CA ALA A 40 8.04 0.60 -1.13
C ALA A 40 7.50 0.24 -2.53
N VAL A 41 7.71 1.14 -3.50
CA VAL A 41 7.35 0.89 -4.90
C VAL A 41 8.55 0.30 -5.63
N PHE A 42 8.45 -0.96 -6.02
CA PHE A 42 9.47 -1.64 -6.84
C PHE A 42 8.99 -1.82 -8.28
N ARG A 43 9.88 -1.52 -9.24
CA ARG A 43 9.73 -1.89 -10.64
C ARG A 43 10.50 -3.18 -10.88
N GLY A 44 9.81 -4.19 -11.44
CA GLY A 44 10.40 -5.47 -11.81
C GLY A 44 11.14 -6.20 -10.69
N GLY A 45 10.80 -5.92 -9.43
CA GLY A 45 11.45 -6.48 -8.24
C GLY A 45 12.92 -6.08 -8.06
N ARG A 46 13.43 -5.10 -8.82
CA ARG A 46 14.86 -4.74 -8.83
C ARG A 46 15.11 -3.26 -8.55
N TRP A 47 14.25 -2.37 -9.06
CA TRP A 47 14.45 -0.94 -8.92
C TRP A 47 13.46 -0.35 -7.92
N LEU A 48 13.98 0.29 -6.88
CA LEU A 48 13.18 1.12 -5.98
C LEU A 48 12.81 2.42 -6.69
N ASP A 49 11.56 2.53 -7.13
CA ASP A 49 11.02 3.67 -7.88
C ASP A 49 10.53 4.80 -6.96
N GLY A 50 10.24 4.48 -5.70
CA GLY A 50 9.78 5.43 -4.70
C GLY A 50 9.39 4.79 -3.38
N VAL A 51 9.25 5.64 -2.36
CA VAL A 51 8.74 5.31 -1.03
C VAL A 51 7.52 6.18 -0.76
N LEU A 52 6.47 5.59 -0.20
CA LEU A 52 5.27 6.24 0.29
C LEU A 52 5.19 6.06 1.80
N SER A 53 4.56 6.99 2.49
CA SER A 53 4.36 6.89 3.93
C SER A 53 3.07 7.56 4.36
N THR A 54 2.47 7.04 5.42
CA THR A 54 1.36 7.63 6.18
C THR A 54 1.50 7.18 7.64
N THR A 55 0.64 7.69 8.51
CA THR A 55 0.41 7.13 9.84
C THR A 55 -1.00 6.53 9.93
N ILE A 56 -1.17 5.55 10.82
CA ILE A 56 -2.43 4.90 11.18
C ILE A 56 -2.61 4.97 12.69
N GLU A 57 -3.83 4.86 13.20
CA GLU A 57 -4.08 4.73 14.64
C GLU A 57 -3.74 3.30 15.10
N GLN A 58 -2.96 3.18 16.18
CA GLN A 58 -2.64 1.90 16.80
C GLN A 58 -3.91 1.18 17.26
N ASP A 59 -4.04 -0.11 16.95
CA ASP A 59 -5.25 -0.91 17.22
C ASP A 59 -6.55 -0.24 16.69
N GLY A 60 -6.39 0.65 15.71
CA GLY A 60 -7.45 1.48 15.16
C GLY A 60 -8.17 0.85 13.98
N THR A 61 -9.08 1.61 13.36
CA THR A 61 -9.86 1.15 12.19
C THR A 61 -9.60 1.99 10.94
N ASN A 62 -8.66 2.93 11.00
CA ASN A 62 -8.39 3.89 9.92
C ASN A 62 -7.35 3.39 8.87
N ALA A 63 -6.72 2.23 9.08
CA ALA A 63 -5.60 1.77 8.23
C ALA A 63 -5.97 1.65 6.75
N THR A 64 -7.15 1.09 6.44
CA THR A 64 -7.61 0.95 5.04
C THR A 64 -7.76 2.30 4.36
N GLU A 65 -8.39 3.27 5.02
CA GLU A 65 -8.59 4.62 4.49
C GLU A 65 -7.23 5.30 4.23
N ARG A 66 -6.32 5.23 5.20
CA ARG A 66 -4.97 5.82 5.10
C ARG A 66 -4.16 5.23 3.94
N VAL A 67 -4.21 3.91 3.75
CA VAL A 67 -3.56 3.24 2.61
C VAL A 67 -4.18 3.70 1.28
N VAL A 68 -5.51 3.76 1.19
CA VAL A 68 -6.21 4.23 -0.02
C VAL A 68 -5.84 5.68 -0.36
N GLU A 69 -5.79 6.56 0.64
CA GLU A 69 -5.38 7.96 0.45
C GLU A 69 -3.92 8.04 -0.04
N MET A 70 -3.00 7.35 0.65
CA MET A 70 -1.57 7.30 0.33
C MET A 70 -1.34 6.83 -1.12
N VAL A 71 -2.02 5.75 -1.54
CA VAL A 71 -1.92 5.22 -2.91
C VAL A 71 -2.49 6.20 -3.93
N ASN A 72 -3.65 6.82 -3.65
CA ASN A 72 -4.30 7.72 -4.60
C ASN A 72 -3.58 9.06 -4.79
N ARG A 73 -2.89 9.55 -3.76
CA ARG A 73 -2.08 10.78 -3.83
C ARG A 73 -0.72 10.57 -4.49
N SER A 74 -0.28 9.32 -4.64
CA SER A 74 1.00 8.97 -5.23
C SER A 74 1.04 9.17 -6.75
N ARG A 75 2.16 9.70 -7.26
CA ARG A 75 2.47 9.72 -8.71
C ARG A 75 2.49 8.32 -9.35
N HIS A 76 2.60 7.27 -8.53
CA HIS A 76 2.67 5.89 -8.98
C HIS A 76 1.27 5.26 -9.20
N ARG A 77 0.18 5.87 -8.73
CA ARG A 77 -1.20 5.34 -8.79
C ARG A 77 -1.57 4.72 -10.14
N GLY A 78 -1.36 5.43 -11.24
CA GLY A 78 -1.72 4.94 -12.59
C GLY A 78 -0.87 3.77 -13.10
N GLN A 79 0.29 3.55 -12.48
CA GLN A 79 1.32 2.60 -12.91
C GLN A 79 1.37 1.34 -12.04
N LEU A 80 0.91 1.44 -10.79
CA LEU A 80 0.82 0.31 -9.87
C LEU A 80 -0.14 -0.75 -10.43
N ARG A 81 0.23 -2.01 -10.25
CA ARG A 81 -0.57 -3.17 -10.67
C ARG A 81 -0.86 -4.13 -9.52
N ILE A 82 -0.06 -4.05 -8.47
CA ILE A 82 -0.19 -4.87 -7.26
C ILE A 82 0.10 -3.96 -6.06
N VAL A 83 -0.76 -4.08 -5.05
CA VAL A 83 -0.50 -3.62 -3.68
C VAL A 83 -0.43 -4.89 -2.83
N MET A 84 0.63 -5.03 -2.05
CA MET A 84 0.94 -6.20 -1.25
C MET A 84 1.18 -5.76 0.20
N ALA A 85 0.65 -6.53 1.14
CA ALA A 85 0.88 -6.43 2.57
C ALA A 85 1.15 -7.84 3.11
N ASP A 86 1.86 -7.94 4.23
CA ASP A 86 2.16 -9.24 4.87
C ASP A 86 0.89 -9.88 5.47
N GLY A 87 0.01 -9.05 6.04
CA GLY A 87 -1.23 -9.48 6.68
C GLY A 87 -2.46 -8.65 6.30
N VAL A 88 -3.59 -8.99 6.94
CA VAL A 88 -4.86 -8.24 6.83
C VAL A 88 -5.00 -7.16 7.91
N THR A 89 -4.07 -7.12 8.86
CA THR A 89 -3.97 -6.15 9.95
C THR A 89 -2.61 -5.47 9.88
N PHE A 90 -2.59 -4.22 10.34
CA PHE A 90 -1.39 -3.49 10.73
C PHE A 90 -1.50 -3.19 12.23
N ALA A 91 -0.42 -2.73 12.86
CA ALA A 91 -0.31 -2.32 14.27
C ALA A 91 -1.56 -1.87 15.03
#